data_AF-A0A7M5VCZ3-F1
#
_entry.id   AF-A0A7M5VCZ3-F1
#
_cell.length_a   1.000
_cell.length_b   1.000
_cell.length_c   1.000
_cell.angle_alpha   90.00
_cell.angle_beta   90.00
_cell.angle_gamma   90.00
#
_symmetry.space_group_name_H-M   'P 1'
#
loop_
_entity.id
_entity.type
_entity.pdbx_description
1 polymer ?
#
loop_
_entity_poly.entity_id
_entity_poly.type
_entity_poly.pdbx_seq_one_letter_code
_entity_poly.pdbx_strand_id
1 'polypeptide(L)'
;MKRPIGEEILDRRTLNKGRPKALTSRDERRIPRIAEQLRESQDHFTIKRVKTAAGVQNVCDETVRKVYCKVGLRYTHFRKKGILKRKDLRARLEFCVLDLDGVGFAHKYNPFN
;
A
#
# COMPACT_ATOMS: atom_id res chain seq x y z
N MET A 1 -21.32 -30.48 19.32
CA MET A 1 -22.73 -30.26 19.70
C MET A 1 -23.31 -29.18 18.81
N LYS A 2 -24.40 -29.44 18.08
CA LYS A 2 -25.14 -28.43 17.31
C LYS A 2 -26.06 -27.68 18.28
N ARG A 3 -26.06 -26.35 18.26
CA ARG A 3 -26.95 -25.54 19.11
C ARG A 3 -28.41 -25.74 18.67
N PRO A 4 -29.38 -25.85 19.59
CA PRO A 4 -30.78 -26.01 19.23
C PRO A 4 -31.32 -24.77 18.51
N ILE A 5 -32.21 -24.99 17.54
CA ILE A 5 -32.86 -23.94 16.75
C ILE A 5 -33.95 -23.32 17.63
N GLY A 6 -33.70 -22.10 18.14
CA GLY A 6 -34.71 -21.33 18.89
C GLY A 6 -34.21 -20.54 20.12
N GLU A 7 -32.94 -20.60 20.50
CA GLU A 7 -32.44 -19.82 21.65
C GLU A 7 -32.36 -18.32 21.30
N GLU A 8 -33.09 -17.49 22.05
CA GLU A 8 -32.90 -16.04 22.02
C GLU A 8 -31.45 -15.71 22.42
N ILE A 9 -30.76 -14.93 21.58
CA ILE A 9 -29.40 -14.49 21.86
C ILE A 9 -29.46 -13.48 23.02
N LEU A 10 -29.22 -13.96 24.24
CA LEU A 10 -29.20 -13.16 25.46
C LEU A 10 -28.06 -12.12 25.46
N ASP A 11 -26.91 -12.45 24.85
CA ASP A 11 -25.76 -11.54 24.78
C ASP A 11 -25.71 -10.74 23.48
N ARG A 12 -26.15 -9.48 23.54
CA ARG A 12 -26.17 -8.52 22.43
C ARG A 12 -24.91 -7.65 22.35
N ARG A 13 -23.86 -7.91 23.15
CA ARG A 13 -22.64 -7.07 23.15
C ARG A 13 -21.95 -7.02 21.79
N THR A 14 -22.08 -8.06 20.97
CA THR A 14 -21.56 -8.13 19.60
C THR A 14 -22.27 -7.19 18.62
N LEU A 15 -23.50 -6.77 18.93
CA LEU A 15 -24.27 -5.81 18.11
C LEU A 15 -23.89 -4.35 18.40
N ASN A 16 -23.16 -4.08 19.50
CA ASN A 16 -22.76 -2.74 19.87
C ASN A 16 -21.64 -2.25 18.93
N LYS A 17 -21.92 -1.19 18.16
CA LYS A 17 -21.02 -0.64 17.13
C LYS A 17 -19.76 0.06 17.67
N GLY A 18 -19.53 0.03 18.99
CA GLY A 18 -18.36 0.61 19.63
C GLY A 18 -18.19 2.11 19.39
N ARG A 19 -17.02 2.64 19.77
CA ARG A 19 -16.66 4.03 19.50
C ARG A 19 -16.48 4.25 17.99
N PRO A 20 -17.03 5.33 17.40
CA PRO A 20 -16.79 5.64 16.00
C PRO A 20 -15.30 5.86 15.74
N LYS A 21 -14.85 5.44 14.55
CA LYS A 21 -13.47 5.64 14.13
C LYS A 21 -13.15 7.11 13.96
N ALA A 22 -11.90 7.49 14.22
CA ALA A 22 -11.41 8.84 14.00
C ALA A 22 -11.33 9.24 12.51
N LEU A 23 -11.23 8.26 11.60
CA LEU A 23 -11.20 8.48 10.16
C LEU A 23 -12.50 7.95 9.52
N THR A 24 -13.02 8.70 8.56
CA THR A 24 -14.13 8.21 7.74
C THR A 24 -13.64 7.19 6.71
N SER A 25 -14.54 6.37 6.17
CA SER A 25 -14.19 5.44 5.09
C SER A 25 -13.69 6.15 3.82
N ARG A 26 -14.09 7.42 3.61
CA ARG A 26 -13.58 8.23 2.50
C ARG A 26 -12.12 8.60 2.72
N ASP A 27 -11.77 8.99 3.94
CA ASP A 27 -10.41 9.35 4.31
C ASP A 27 -9.48 8.15 4.27
N GLU A 28 -9.93 7.00 4.76
CA GLU A 28 -9.19 5.73 4.67
C GLU A 28 -8.81 5.40 3.21
N ARG A 29 -9.69 5.70 2.24
CA ARG A 29 -9.41 5.52 0.79
C ARG A 29 -8.54 6.62 0.19
N ARG A 30 -8.56 7.83 0.74
CA ARG A 30 -7.80 8.97 0.22
C ARG A 30 -6.32 8.85 0.54
N ILE A 31 -5.97 8.38 1.73
CA ILE A 31 -4.58 8.19 2.19
C ILE A 31 -3.71 7.40 1.19
N PRO A 32 -4.09 6.18 0.74
CA PRO A 32 -3.26 5.42 -0.20
C PRO A 32 -3.15 6.09 -1.57
N ARG A 33 -4.23 6.69 -2.08
CA ARG A 33 -4.23 7.42 -3.37
C ARG A 33 -3.24 8.59 -3.36
N ILE A 34 -3.27 9.40 -2.29
CA ILE A 34 -2.36 10.53 -2.14
C ILE A 34 -0.91 10.04 -2.00
N ALA A 35 -0.68 8.93 -1.31
CA ALA A 35 0.66 8.38 -1.20
C ALA A 35 1.23 7.90 -2.54
N GLU A 36 0.41 7.30 -3.40
CA GLU A 36 0.81 6.94 -4.76
C GLU A 36 1.16 8.18 -5.60
N GLN A 37 0.33 9.22 -5.54
CA GLN A 37 0.61 10.50 -6.21
C GLN A 37 1.90 11.16 -5.69
N LEU A 38 2.14 11.08 -4.37
CA LEU A 38 3.37 11.57 -3.77
C LEU A 38 4.58 10.74 -4.23
N ARG A 39 4.47 9.41 -4.40
CA ARG A 39 5.56 8.57 -4.95
C ARG A 39 5.92 8.93 -6.38
N GLU A 40 4.94 9.33 -7.18
CA GLU A 40 5.16 9.73 -8.58
C GLU A 40 5.83 11.10 -8.69
N SER A 41 5.40 12.05 -7.87
CA SER A 41 5.89 13.43 -7.90
C SER A 41 7.17 13.65 -7.09
N GLN A 42 7.32 12.94 -5.98
CA GLN A 42 8.40 13.12 -5.01
C GLN A 42 8.98 11.77 -4.60
N ASP A 43 10.30 11.62 -4.68
CA ASP A 43 10.94 10.35 -4.33
C ASP A 43 10.77 10.03 -2.82
N HIS A 44 10.84 11.04 -1.94
CA HIS A 44 10.79 10.85 -0.50
C HIS A 44 9.76 11.77 0.16
N PHE A 45 8.89 11.18 0.98
CA PHE A 45 7.89 11.92 1.75
C PHE A 45 7.63 11.28 3.12
N THR A 46 7.13 12.08 4.05
CA THR A 46 6.81 11.66 5.42
C THR A 46 5.30 11.45 5.57
N ILE A 47 4.91 10.72 6.62
CA ILE A 47 3.50 10.53 6.99
C ILE A 47 2.79 11.87 7.22
N LYS A 48 3.49 12.85 7.82
CA LYS A 48 2.98 14.22 7.98
C LYS A 48 2.58 14.84 6.65
N ARG A 49 3.40 14.65 5.61
CA ARG A 49 3.10 15.19 4.28
C ARG A 49 1.89 14.51 3.63
N VAL A 50 1.77 13.19 3.78
CA VAL A 50 0.58 12.42 3.35
C VAL A 50 -0.67 12.92 4.06
N LYS A 51 -0.59 13.13 5.38
CA LYS A 51 -1.69 13.63 6.20
C LYS A 51 -2.15 15.02 5.75
N THR A 52 -1.21 15.94 5.53
CA THR A 52 -1.51 17.29 5.03
C THR A 52 -2.16 17.23 3.65
N ALA A 53 -1.61 16.45 2.71
CA ALA A 53 -2.16 16.32 1.36
C ALA A 53 -3.51 15.58 1.30
N ALA A 54 -3.77 14.66 2.23
CA ALA A 54 -5.06 14.00 2.36
C ALA A 54 -6.14 14.87 3.03
N GLY A 55 -5.76 15.99 3.64
CA GLY A 55 -6.70 16.89 4.35
C GLY A 55 -7.18 16.35 5.70
N VAL A 56 -6.46 15.40 6.30
CA VAL A 56 -6.85 14.71 7.55
C VAL A 56 -6.05 15.21 8.75
N GLN A 57 -5.96 16.54 8.88
CA GLN A 57 -5.14 17.19 9.92
C GLN A 57 -5.65 16.91 11.34
N ASN A 58 -6.95 16.63 11.47
CA ASN A 58 -7.65 16.40 12.72
C ASN A 58 -7.26 15.11 13.46
N VAL A 59 -6.55 14.18 12.81
CA VAL A 59 -6.16 12.89 13.43
C VAL A 59 -4.66 12.86 13.74
N CYS A 60 -4.24 12.09 14.75
CA CYS A 60 -2.81 11.92 15.02
C CYS A 60 -2.09 11.17 13.87
N ASP A 61 -0.80 11.44 13.72
CA ASP A 61 0.03 10.85 12.66
C ASP A 61 0.04 9.31 12.74
N GLU A 62 -0.02 8.76 13.95
CA GLU A 62 -0.10 7.32 14.20
C GLU A 62 -1.39 6.69 13.65
N THR A 63 -2.52 7.41 13.64
CA THR A 63 -3.76 6.91 13.01
C THR A 63 -3.57 6.76 11.51
N VAL A 64 -2.94 7.75 10.87
CA VAL A 64 -2.62 7.70 9.44
C VAL A 64 -1.63 6.56 9.16
N ARG A 65 -0.61 6.39 10.01
CA ARG A 65 0.37 5.29 9.92
C ARG A 65 -0.30 3.92 9.96
N LYS A 66 -1.26 3.70 10.86
CA LYS A 66 -1.99 2.42 10.96
C LYS A 66 -2.76 2.11 9.68
N VAL A 67 -3.45 3.09 9.09
CA VAL A 67 -4.12 2.92 7.79
C VAL A 67 -3.09 2.59 6.71
N TYR A 68 -2.00 3.35 6.67
CA TYR A 68 -0.92 3.17 5.70
C TYR A 68 -0.29 1.77 5.76
N CYS A 69 -0.03 1.26 6.96
CA CYS A 69 0.47 -0.11 7.18
C CYS A 69 -0.57 -1.17 6.77
N LYS A 70 -1.86 -0.93 7.03
CA LYS A 70 -2.94 -1.86 6.65
C LYS A 70 -3.03 -2.07 5.13
N VAL A 71 -2.69 -1.04 4.35
CA VAL A 71 -2.64 -1.10 2.88
C VAL A 71 -1.30 -1.65 2.36
N GLY A 72 -0.39 -2.06 3.25
CA GLY A 72 0.91 -2.65 2.86
C GLY A 72 1.99 -1.64 2.51
N LEU A 73 1.77 -0.35 2.76
CA LEU A 73 2.73 0.70 2.41
C LEU A 73 3.77 0.98 3.52
N ARG A 74 3.95 0.05 4.47
CA ARG A 74 4.83 0.21 5.65
C ARG A 74 6.24 0.69 5.27
N TYR A 75 6.79 1.62 6.05
CA TYR A 75 8.19 1.98 5.96
C TYR A 75 9.08 0.85 6.51
N THR A 76 10.05 0.44 5.72
CA THR A 76 10.99 -0.64 6.02
C THR A 76 12.41 -0.19 5.72
N HIS A 77 13.34 -0.47 6.63
CA HIS A 77 14.76 -0.16 6.47
C HIS A 77 15.42 -1.16 5.51
N PHE A 78 15.20 -1.01 4.21
CA PHE A 78 15.93 -1.76 3.18
C PHE A 78 17.00 -0.86 2.55
N ARG A 79 18.07 -1.49 2.01
CA ARG A 79 19.02 -0.76 1.16
C ARG A 79 18.24 -0.11 0.02
N LYS A 80 18.36 1.21 -0.10
CA LYS A 80 17.60 1.99 -1.08
C LYS A 80 17.92 1.50 -2.49
N LYS A 81 17.02 0.72 -3.09
CA LYS A 81 16.93 0.63 -4.54
C LYS A 81 16.25 1.89 -5.06
N GLY A 82 16.63 2.36 -6.25
CA GLY A 82 15.93 3.47 -6.91
C GLY A 82 14.43 3.18 -7.02
N ILE A 83 13.60 4.20 -6.80
CA ILE A 83 12.14 4.05 -6.90
C ILE A 83 11.80 3.73 -8.34
N LEU A 84 11.11 2.61 -8.55
CA LEU A 84 10.67 2.23 -9.88
C LEU A 84 9.52 3.13 -10.32
N LYS A 85 9.80 4.13 -11.15
CA LYS A 85 8.76 4.99 -11.73
C LYS A 85 8.01 4.21 -12.82
N ARG A 86 6.80 4.66 -13.19
CA ARG A 86 6.01 4.02 -14.25
C ARG A 86 6.78 3.91 -15.57
N LYS A 87 7.55 4.95 -15.91
CA LYS A 87 8.49 4.96 -17.06
C LYS A 87 9.48 3.79 -16.98
N ASP A 88 10.12 3.64 -15.83
CA ASP A 88 11.16 2.63 -15.64
C ASP A 88 10.57 1.22 -15.64
N LEU A 89 9.38 1.04 -15.07
CA LEU A 89 8.64 -0.22 -15.13
C LEU A 89 8.33 -0.58 -16.59
N ARG A 90 7.82 0.37 -17.38
CA ARG A 90 7.52 0.15 -18.79
C ARG A 90 8.75 -0.24 -19.60
N ALA A 91 9.85 0.51 -19.45
CA ALA A 91 11.10 0.21 -20.13
C ALA A 91 11.65 -1.19 -19.76
N ARG A 92 11.52 -1.59 -18.48
CA ARG A 92 11.93 -2.93 -18.04
C ARG A 92 11.02 -4.03 -18.60
N LEU A 93 9.71 -3.80 -18.66
CA LEU A 93 8.78 -4.76 -19.25
C LEU A 93 9.03 -4.92 -20.75
N GLU A 94 9.23 -3.83 -21.48
CA GLU A 94 9.57 -3.85 -22.91
C GLU A 94 10.89 -4.61 -23.16
N PHE A 95 11.92 -4.37 -22.34
CA PHE A 95 13.17 -5.12 -22.39
C PHE A 95 12.96 -6.63 -22.15
N CYS A 96 12.21 -7.02 -21.11
CA CYS A 96 11.98 -8.43 -20.81
C CYS A 96 11.12 -9.14 -21.88
N VAL A 97 10.19 -8.44 -22.53
CA VAL A 97 9.40 -9.02 -23.63
C VAL A 97 10.28 -9.33 -24.84
N LEU A 98 11.23 -8.45 -25.18
CA LEU A 98 12.21 -8.70 -26.25
C LEU A 98 13.12 -9.90 -25.96
N ASP A 99 13.40 -10.19 -24.69
CA ASP A 99 14.20 -11.36 -24.28
C ASP A 99 13.43 -12.68 -24.35
N LEU A 100 12.08 -12.66 -24.29
CA LEU A 100 11.23 -13.86 -24.35
C LEU A 100 10.99 -14.37 -25.77
N ASP A 101 11.27 -13.55 -26.80
CA ASP A 101 11.30 -13.98 -28.21
C ASP A 101 12.58 -14.77 -28.56
N GLY A 102 13.38 -15.16 -27.55
CA GLY A 102 14.31 -16.29 -27.66
C GLY A 102 15.64 -16.03 -28.37
N VAL A 103 16.03 -14.77 -28.64
CA VAL A 103 17.28 -14.47 -29.36
C VAL A 103 18.25 -13.55 -28.59
N GLY A 104 17.85 -12.96 -27.45
CA GLY A 104 18.62 -11.85 -26.86
C GLY A 104 19.67 -12.19 -25.78
N PHE A 105 19.43 -13.22 -24.95
CA PHE A 105 20.18 -13.32 -23.68
C PHE A 105 21.48 -14.15 -23.74
N ALA A 106 21.67 -14.96 -24.78
CA ALA A 106 22.81 -15.87 -24.88
C ALA A 106 24.17 -15.17 -25.10
N HIS A 107 24.19 -13.88 -25.48
CA HIS A 107 25.44 -13.22 -25.91
C HIS A 107 26.02 -12.16 -24.96
N LYS A 108 25.35 -11.79 -23.87
CA LYS A 108 25.83 -10.68 -23.00
C LYS A 108 26.47 -11.11 -21.68
N TYR A 109 26.31 -12.37 -21.27
CA TYR A 109 26.96 -12.94 -20.08
C TYR A 109 27.54 -14.32 -20.41
N ASN A 110 28.57 -14.35 -21.25
CA ASN A 110 29.52 -15.47 -21.25
C ASN A 110 30.74 -15.02 -20.42
N PRO A 111 30.90 -15.46 -19.16
CA PRO A 111 32.01 -15.04 -18.31
C PRO A 111 33.37 -15.69 -18.69
N PHE A 112 33.47 -16.30 -19.88
CA PHE A 112 34.67 -17.00 -20.37
C PHE A 112 35.14 -16.58 -21.78
N ASN A 113 34.82 -15.37 -22.25
CA ASN A 113 35.52 -14.77 -23.40
C ASN A 113 36.09 -13.40 -23.03
#